data_AF-A0A9J7F0N2-F1
#
_entry.id   AF-A0A9J7F0N2-F1
#
_cell.length_a   1.000
_cell.length_b   1.000
_cell.length_c   1.000
_cell.angle_alpha   90.00
_cell.angle_beta   90.00
_cell.angle_gamma   90.00
#
_symmetry.space_group_name_H-M   'P 1'
#
loop_
_entity.id
_entity.type
_entity.pdbx_description
1 polymer ?
#
loop_
_entity_poly.entity_id
_entity_poly.type
_entity_poly.pdbx_seq_one_letter_code
_entity_poly.pdbx_strand_id
1 'polypeptide(L)'
;MATVTELKAVLKDTLEKKGVLGHLKARIRAEIFNALDDDHEPRPSLSHENLLINELIREYLEFNKYKYTASVLMAESGQPIVPLDRQFLIRELNAFEESKDNSM
;
A
#
# COMPACT_ATOMS: atom_id res chain seq x y z
N MET A 1 -30.82 -0.03 -28.29
CA MET A 1 -30.44 -1.28 -27.59
C MET A 1 -29.00 -1.12 -27.14
N ALA A 2 -28.69 -1.31 -25.87
CA ALA A 2 -27.29 -1.23 -25.42
C ALA A 2 -26.48 -2.32 -26.11
N THR A 3 -25.36 -1.96 -26.71
CA THR A 3 -24.49 -2.94 -27.37
C THR A 3 -23.74 -3.74 -26.31
N VAL A 4 -23.34 -4.98 -26.64
CA VAL A 4 -22.54 -5.83 -25.74
C VAL A 4 -21.26 -5.12 -25.27
N THR A 5 -20.71 -4.27 -26.13
CA THR A 5 -19.52 -3.45 -25.84
C THR A 5 -19.78 -2.39 -24.76
N GLU A 6 -20.90 -1.68 -24.84
CA GLU A 6 -21.30 -0.70 -23.82
C GLU A 6 -21.57 -1.37 -22.48
N LEU A 7 -22.23 -2.54 -22.50
CA LEU A 7 -22.49 -3.31 -21.28
C LEU A 7 -21.19 -3.75 -20.60
N LYS A 8 -20.21 -4.21 -21.38
CA LYS A 8 -18.88 -4.60 -20.89
C LYS A 8 -18.12 -3.40 -20.32
N ALA A 9 -18.21 -2.24 -20.96
CA ALA A 9 -17.58 -1.02 -20.48
C ALA A 9 -18.17 -0.59 -19.13
N VAL A 10 -19.49 -0.51 -19.02
CA VAL A 10 -20.18 -0.14 -17.78
C VAL A 10 -19.88 -1.12 -16.64
N LEU A 11 -19.85 -2.42 -16.93
CA LEU A 11 -19.50 -3.44 -15.94
C LEU A 11 -18.06 -3.27 -15.44
N LYS A 12 -17.11 -3.06 -16.35
CA LYS A 12 -15.71 -2.80 -15.98
C LYS A 12 -15.58 -1.57 -15.10
N ASP A 13 -16.21 -0.47 -15.51
CA ASP A 13 -16.18 0.82 -14.81
C ASP A 13 -16.79 0.70 -13.39
N THR A 14 -17.85 -0.08 -13.26
CA THR A 14 -18.48 -0.40 -11.97
C THR A 14 -17.56 -1.22 -11.07
N LEU A 15 -16.90 -2.24 -11.63
CA LEU A 15 -15.95 -3.08 -10.86
C LEU A 15 -14.68 -2.31 -10.48
N GLU A 16 -14.23 -1.36 -11.29
CA GLU A 16 -13.13 -0.44 -10.97
C GLU A 16 -13.54 0.52 -9.83
N LYS A 17 -14.71 1.17 -9.94
CA LYS A 17 -15.23 2.07 -8.88
C LYS A 17 -15.47 1.37 -7.55
N LYS A 18 -15.91 0.11 -7.58
CA LYS A 18 -16.07 -0.73 -6.37
C LYS A 18 -14.74 -1.29 -5.84
N GLY A 19 -13.61 -1.07 -6.51
CA GLY A 19 -12.29 -1.60 -6.13
C GLY A 19 -12.09 -3.10 -6.40
N VAL A 20 -13.13 -3.82 -6.83
CA VAL A 20 -13.10 -5.28 -7.06
C VAL A 20 -12.13 -5.64 -8.17
N LEU A 21 -12.12 -4.89 -9.28
CA LEU A 21 -11.20 -5.17 -10.39
C LEU A 21 -9.74 -4.93 -9.99
N GLY A 22 -9.50 -3.94 -9.12
CA GLY A 22 -8.18 -3.68 -8.54
C GLY A 22 -7.71 -4.86 -7.69
N HIS A 23 -8.56 -5.34 -6.78
CA HIS A 23 -8.28 -6.52 -5.96
C HIS A 23 -7.98 -7.77 -6.80
N LEU A 24 -8.77 -8.02 -7.83
CA LEU A 24 -8.57 -9.20 -8.68
C LEU A 24 -7.23 -9.13 -9.44
N LYS A 25 -6.90 -7.97 -10.01
CA LYS A 25 -5.61 -7.74 -10.67
C LYS A 25 -4.44 -7.92 -9.70
N ALA A 26 -4.56 -7.41 -8.48
CA ALA A 26 -3.53 -7.55 -7.44
C ALA A 26 -3.32 -9.02 -7.07
N ARG A 27 -4.40 -9.78 -6.87
CA ARG A 27 -4.33 -11.20 -6.53
C ARG A 27 -3.71 -12.03 -7.65
N ILE A 28 -4.04 -11.74 -8.92
CA ILE A 28 -3.42 -12.40 -10.07
C ILE A 28 -1.92 -12.10 -10.11
N ARG A 29 -1.51 -10.84 -9.88
CA ARG A 29 -0.09 -10.47 -9.83
C ARG A 29 0.63 -11.21 -8.71
N ALA A 30 0.06 -11.26 -7.51
CA ALA A 30 0.64 -11.98 -6.38
C ALA A 30 0.85 -13.47 -6.71
N GLU A 31 -0.14 -14.12 -7.33
CA GLU A 31 -0.02 -15.53 -7.73
C GLU A 31 1.06 -15.74 -8.79
N ILE A 32 1.16 -14.82 -9.76
CA ILE A 32 2.23 -14.86 -10.77
C ILE A 32 3.60 -14.69 -10.11
N PHE A 33 3.75 -13.73 -9.18
CA PHE A 33 5.01 -13.54 -8.45
C PHE A 33 5.36 -14.77 -7.63
N ASN A 34 4.43 -15.35 -6.87
CA ASN A 34 4.66 -16.58 -6.12
C ASN A 34 5.06 -17.76 -7.01
N ALA A 35 4.50 -17.86 -8.22
CA ALA A 35 4.83 -18.93 -9.17
C ALA A 35 6.19 -18.72 -9.87
N LEU A 36 6.69 -17.48 -9.88
CA LEU A 36 7.98 -17.09 -10.46
C LEU A 36 9.09 -16.93 -9.42
N ASP A 37 8.75 -16.77 -8.14
CA ASP A 37 9.71 -16.64 -7.04
C ASP A 37 10.48 -17.96 -6.93
N ASP A 38 11.74 -17.93 -7.32
CA ASP A 38 12.69 -19.00 -7.07
C ASP A 38 13.07 -18.88 -5.58
N ASP A 39 12.57 -19.79 -4.73
CA ASP A 39 12.71 -19.85 -3.26
C ASP A 39 14.18 -19.86 -2.74
N HIS A 40 15.16 -19.63 -3.62
CA HIS A 40 16.58 -19.79 -3.36
C HIS A 40 17.29 -18.56 -2.78
N GLU A 41 16.72 -17.36 -2.86
CA GLU A 41 17.31 -16.16 -2.22
C GLU A 41 16.58 -15.77 -0.94
N PRO A 42 17.22 -15.89 0.25
CA PRO A 42 16.61 -15.46 1.49
C PRO A 42 16.40 -13.94 1.45
N ARG A 43 15.17 -13.50 1.76
CA ARG A 43 14.87 -12.07 1.87
C ARG A 43 15.85 -11.42 2.85
N PRO A 44 16.41 -10.23 2.52
CA PRO A 44 17.24 -9.50 3.45
C PRO A 44 16.45 -9.18 4.71
N SER A 45 17.11 -9.25 5.88
CA SER A 45 16.50 -8.86 7.15
C SER A 45 16.06 -7.41 7.11
N LEU A 46 14.91 -7.10 7.71
CA LEU A 46 14.41 -5.74 7.83
C LEU A 46 15.41 -4.87 8.63
N SER A 47 16.10 -3.95 7.94
CA SER A 47 17.00 -2.98 8.56
C SER A 47 16.22 -1.85 9.23
N HIS A 48 16.88 -1.10 10.11
CA HIS A 48 16.33 0.12 10.73
C HIS A 48 15.86 1.13 9.68
N GLU A 49 16.67 1.35 8.64
CA GLU A 49 16.37 2.29 7.56
C GLU A 49 15.14 1.84 6.75
N ASN A 50 15.05 0.55 6.42
CA ASN A 50 13.89 0.01 5.71
C ASN A 50 12.63 0.10 6.57
N LEU A 51 12.75 -0.06 7.89
CA LEU A 51 11.64 0.11 8.81
C LEU A 51 11.13 1.56 8.81
N LEU A 52 12.02 2.55 8.81
CA LEU A 52 11.64 3.97 8.69
C LEU A 52 11.02 4.28 7.33
N ILE A 53 11.61 3.80 6.23
CA ILE A 53 11.10 4.03 4.86
C ILE A 53 9.71 3.44 4.70
N ASN A 54 9.53 2.18 5.09
CA ASN A 54 8.24 1.52 4.97
C ASN A 54 7.17 2.26 5.79
N GLU A 55 7.57 2.93 6.87
CA GLU A 55 6.64 3.67 7.71
C GLU A 55 6.21 5.00 7.12
N LEU A 56 7.11 5.70 6.43
CA LEU A 56 6.75 6.84 5.59
C LEU A 56 5.82 6.42 4.45
N ILE A 57 6.07 5.25 3.85
CA ILE A 57 5.18 4.71 2.81
C ILE A 57 3.82 4.37 3.41
N ARG A 58 3.75 3.72 4.57
CA ARG A 58 2.49 3.43 5.27
C ARG A 58 1.71 4.71 5.54
N GLU A 59 2.35 5.75 6.09
CA GLU A 59 1.72 7.05 6.33
C GLU A 59 1.18 7.68 5.03
N TYR A 60 1.96 7.67 3.95
CA TYR A 60 1.53 8.14 2.64
C TYR A 60 0.29 7.39 2.13
N LEU A 61 0.29 6.06 2.22
CA LEU A 61 -0.83 5.23 1.79
C LEU A 61 -2.09 5.50 2.63
N GLU A 62 -1.96 5.66 3.94
CA GLU A 62 -3.06 5.98 4.84
C GLU A 62 -3.63 7.38 4.61
N PHE A 63 -2.77 8.38 4.41
CA PHE A 63 -3.17 9.75 4.08
C PHE A 63 -4.04 9.77 2.81
N ASN A 64 -3.62 9.06 1.77
CA ASN A 64 -4.32 8.96 0.49
C ASN A 64 -5.44 7.91 0.46
N LYS A 65 -5.78 7.28 1.59
CA LYS A 65 -6.86 6.27 1.74
C LYS A 65 -6.65 4.99 0.92
N TYR A 66 -5.40 4.61 0.64
CA TYR A 66 -5.02 3.36 -0.01
C TYR A 66 -4.95 2.18 0.98
N LYS A 67 -6.04 1.95 1.70
CA LYS A 67 -6.13 0.99 2.83
C LYS A 67 -5.68 -0.42 2.47
N TYR A 68 -6.06 -0.91 1.30
CA TYR A 68 -5.73 -2.27 0.86
C TYR A 68 -4.24 -2.41 0.54
N THR A 69 -3.63 -1.40 -0.09
CA THR A 69 -2.19 -1.38 -0.38
C THR A 69 -1.38 -1.33 0.91
N ALA A 70 -1.79 -0.50 1.87
CA ALA A 70 -1.13 -0.43 3.18
C ALA A 70 -1.15 -1.79 3.91
N SER A 71 -2.30 -2.49 3.87
CA SER A 71 -2.43 -3.82 4.47
C SER A 71 -1.50 -4.86 3.84
N VAL A 72 -1.31 -4.81 2.52
CA VAL A 72 -0.40 -5.74 1.82
C VAL A 72 1.05 -5.40 2.16
N LEU A 73 1.42 -4.12 2.11
CA LEU A 73 2.76 -3.66 2.47
C LEU A 73 3.16 -4.16 3.86
N MET A 74 2.32 -3.94 4.87
CA MET A 74 2.60 -4.34 6.26
C MET A 74 2.80 -5.86 6.39
N ALA A 75 2.00 -6.65 5.68
CA ALA A 75 2.12 -8.11 5.69
C ALA A 75 3.39 -8.60 5.00
N GLU A 76 3.80 -7.95 3.91
CA GLU A 76 4.98 -8.35 3.11
C GLU A 76 6.31 -7.90 3.73
N SER A 77 6.34 -6.72 4.35
CA SER A 77 7.56 -6.12 4.90
C SER A 77 7.89 -6.58 6.32
N GLY A 78 7.00 -7.32 6.98
CA GLY A 78 7.17 -7.74 8.37
C GLY A 78 7.09 -6.57 9.37
N GLN A 79 6.40 -5.49 8.98
CA GLN A 79 6.34 -4.27 9.76
C GLN A 79 5.42 -4.43 10.98
N PRO A 80 5.70 -3.75 12.10
CA PRO A 80 4.81 -3.76 13.25
C PRO A 80 3.39 -3.33 12.88
N ILE A 81 2.39 -4.02 13.44
CA ILE A 81 0.98 -3.67 13.23
C ILE A 81 0.68 -2.28 13.80
N VAL A 82 1.36 -1.93 14.89
CA VAL A 82 1.24 -0.64 15.55
C VAL A 82 2.17 0.36 14.84
N PRO A 83 1.62 1.49 14.33
CA PRO A 83 2.39 2.60 13.81
C PRO A 83 3.53 3.04 14.75
N LEU A 84 4.69 3.36 14.18
CA LEU A 84 5.70 4.10 14.92
C LEU A 84 5.17 5.48 15.30
N ASP A 85 5.65 5.96 16.44
CA ASP A 85 5.34 7.30 16.92
C ASP A 85 5.85 8.37 15.94
N ARG A 86 5.04 9.38 15.68
CA ARG A 86 5.36 10.44 14.72
C ARG A 86 6.55 11.28 15.18
N GLN A 87 6.67 11.57 16.49
CA GLN A 87 7.82 12.31 16.98
C GLN A 87 9.10 11.48 16.89
N PHE A 88 9.00 10.17 17.09
CA PHE A 88 10.10 9.25 16.83
C PHE A 88 10.58 9.33 15.38
N LEU A 89 9.67 9.23 14.40
CA LEU A 89 10.02 9.35 12.98
C LEU A 89 10.67 10.69 12.63
N ILE A 90 10.13 11.79 13.14
CA ILE A 90 10.68 13.14 12.92
C ILE A 90 12.12 13.24 13.43
N ARG A 91 12.38 12.70 14.62
CA ARG A 91 13.74 12.70 15.22
C ARG A 91 14.71 11.83 14.43
N GLU A 92 14.31 10.60 14.11
CA GLU A 92 15.16 9.65 13.38
C GLU A 92 15.48 10.13 11.95
N LEU A 93 14.52 10.74 11.28
CA LEU A 93 14.67 11.26 9.92
C LEU A 93 15.26 12.67 9.87
N ASN A 94 15.50 13.29 11.04
CA ASN A 94 15.86 14.70 11.16
C ASN A 94 14.94 15.62 10.32
N ALA A 95 13.64 15.29 10.32
CA ALA A 95 12.63 16.01 9.55
C ALA A 95 12.12 17.21 10.35
N PHE A 96 11.55 18.19 9.64
CA PHE A 96 10.83 19.30 10.26
C PHE A 96 9.36 19.19 9.89
N GLU A 97 8.48 19.19 10.88
CA GLU A 97 7.04 19.24 10.66
C GLU A 97 6.53 20.64 10.99
N GLU A 98 6.00 21.34 9.99
CA GLU A 98 5.22 22.54 10.25
C GLU A 98 3.95 22.14 10.99
N SER A 99 3.79 22.66 12.21
CA SER A 99 2.53 22.56 12.94
C SER A 99 1.42 23.09 12.06
N LYS A 100 0.45 22.23 11.72
CA LYS A 100 -0.85 22.68 11.21
C LYS A 100 -1.53 23.45 12.33
N ASP A 101 -1.13 24.71 12.48
CA ASP A 101 -1.77 25.61 13.40
C ASP A 101 -3.23 25.74 12.96
N ASN A 102 -4.09 25.49 13.91
CA ASN A 102 -5.51 25.23 13.73
C ASN A 102 -6.19 26.58 13.47
N SER A 103 -6.01 27.14 12.26
CA SER A 103 -6.76 28.30 11.81
C SER A 103 -7.99 27.82 11.04
N MET A 104 -9.00 27.42 11.82
CA MET A 104 -10.41 27.47 11.45
C MET A 104 -11.13 28.33 12.48
#